data_AF-A0A097PNN4-F1
#
_entry.id   AF-A0A097PNN4-F1
#
_cell.length_a   1.000
_cell.length_b   1.000
_cell.length_c   1.000
_cell.angle_alpha   90.00
_cell.angle_beta   90.00
_cell.angle_gamma   90.00
#
_symmetry.space_group_name_H-M   'P 1'
#
loop_
_entity.id
_entity.type
_entity.pdbx_description
1 polymer ?
#
loop_
_entity_poly.entity_id
_entity_poly.type
_entity_poly.pdbx_seq_one_letter_code
_entity_poly.pdbx_strand_id
1 'polypeptide(L)'
;MECRTRLILWFSHHLSNFQYFWPWEEWAHVKDLPIWAPQRVFVQEVLEREVRLSYWDKIKQSIENAPELEELLPPKSVSSFKYSELSKEFREMVRGRKTAGEITSWVEENIIQIHGAIEVVIQTLLDIGSKSFTHLITVLERYGQVIAKLCTDQNMQVLLIDEVSSHWKNNTQMTAIAIDRMMGYRIISNLAIVSWVFSLSNIEQFHVSDRPWEILRNAINKTYNRIADLRKEIQTLKKSVLLAEKALKEFEAAETRLEVVDGQPVQAEKPGRLKRLKGYAEKAKDDEIAAREALEAKDALLARALEENKSLFVSLYKSFANVLTERLPPVSMEMDHDNRNGYSIKEQDQWCLCTLGYVKAFSRQYATEVWPHLETLEAEVFHPLFRKA
;
A
#
# COMPACT_ATOMS: atom_id res chain seq x y z
N MET A 1 2.84 -15.92 9.53
CA MET A 1 2.04 -14.70 9.29
C MET A 1 1.27 -14.76 8.00
N GLU A 2 1.93 -14.95 6.85
CA GLU A 2 1.26 -14.94 5.56
C GLU A 2 0.05 -15.88 5.43
N CYS A 3 0.19 -17.17 5.79
CA CYS A 3 -0.93 -18.11 5.74
C CYS A 3 -2.06 -17.74 6.72
N ARG A 4 -1.74 -17.16 7.88
CA ARG A 4 -2.72 -16.67 8.85
C ARG A 4 -3.56 -15.54 8.23
N THR A 5 -2.93 -14.54 7.62
CA THR A 5 -3.63 -13.46 6.93
C THR A 5 -4.52 -13.99 5.80
N ARG A 6 -4.02 -14.93 4.98
CA ARG A 6 -4.84 -15.55 3.92
C ARG A 6 -6.04 -16.31 4.48
N LEU A 7 -5.86 -17.05 5.58
CA LEU A 7 -6.93 -17.76 6.25
C LEU A 7 -7.98 -16.79 6.81
N ILE A 8 -7.57 -15.71 7.46
CA ILE A 8 -8.49 -14.66 7.97
C ILE A 8 -9.33 -14.11 6.82
N LEU A 9 -8.69 -13.66 5.74
CA LEU A 9 -9.37 -13.06 4.58
C LEU A 9 -10.34 -14.04 3.91
N TRP A 10 -9.89 -15.29 3.69
CA TRP A 10 -10.72 -16.32 3.11
C TRP A 10 -11.91 -16.67 4.01
N PHE A 11 -11.67 -16.86 5.30
CA PHE A 11 -12.68 -17.32 6.25
C PHE A 11 -13.75 -16.26 6.49
N SER A 12 -13.36 -15.00 6.73
CA SER A 12 -14.32 -13.90 6.86
C SER A 12 -15.15 -13.69 5.59
N HIS A 13 -14.52 -13.82 4.41
CA HIS A 13 -15.25 -13.74 3.15
C HIS A 13 -16.18 -14.94 2.96
N HIS A 14 -15.74 -16.15 3.32
CA HIS A 14 -16.57 -17.34 3.30
C HIS A 14 -17.81 -17.15 4.18
N LEU A 15 -17.66 -16.81 5.45
CA LEU A 15 -18.77 -16.58 6.38
C LEU A 15 -19.75 -15.51 5.87
N SER A 16 -19.26 -14.44 5.23
CA SER A 16 -20.13 -13.42 4.63
C SER A 16 -21.08 -13.95 3.54
N ASN A 17 -20.73 -15.07 2.90
CA ASN A 17 -21.57 -15.74 1.89
C ASN A 17 -22.54 -16.77 2.50
N PHE A 18 -22.34 -17.16 3.76
CA PHE A 18 -23.17 -18.13 4.49
C PHE A 18 -23.86 -17.49 5.71
N GLN A 19 -24.29 -16.23 5.54
CA GLN A 19 -25.04 -15.48 6.55
C GLN A 19 -24.32 -15.34 7.91
N TYR A 20 -22.99 -15.44 7.93
CA TYR A 20 -22.16 -15.36 9.13
C TYR A 20 -22.42 -16.49 10.14
N PHE A 21 -22.94 -17.63 9.68
CA PHE A 21 -23.19 -18.80 10.53
C PHE A 21 -21.89 -19.56 10.83
N TRP A 22 -21.54 -19.66 12.12
CA TRP A 22 -20.41 -20.45 12.61
C TRP A 22 -20.65 -20.87 14.07
N PRO A 23 -20.23 -22.08 14.50
CA PRO A 23 -20.33 -22.54 15.89
C PRO A 23 -19.28 -21.84 16.78
N TRP A 24 -19.49 -20.55 17.04
CA TRP A 24 -18.60 -19.71 17.85
C TRP A 24 -18.45 -20.20 19.29
N GLU A 25 -19.41 -20.95 19.82
CA GLU A 25 -19.37 -21.55 21.16
C GLU A 25 -18.19 -22.52 21.32
N GLU A 26 -17.79 -23.22 20.26
CA GLU A 26 -16.62 -24.11 20.27
C GLU A 26 -15.30 -23.31 20.41
N TRP A 27 -15.34 -22.02 20.10
CA TRP A 27 -14.20 -21.10 20.11
C TRP A 27 -14.21 -20.16 21.32
N ALA A 28 -15.21 -20.22 22.21
CA ALA A 28 -15.30 -19.33 23.38
C ALA A 28 -14.04 -19.35 24.26
N HIS A 29 -13.35 -20.50 24.33
CA HIS A 29 -12.10 -20.68 25.08
C HIS A 29 -10.97 -19.71 24.67
N VAL A 30 -11.03 -19.12 23.47
CA VAL A 30 -9.99 -18.18 23.02
C VAL A 30 -9.97 -16.88 23.82
N LYS A 31 -11.07 -16.53 24.51
CA LYS A 31 -11.11 -15.37 25.42
C LYS A 31 -10.11 -15.51 26.57
N ASP A 32 -9.91 -16.72 27.05
CA ASP A 32 -9.03 -17.01 28.20
C ASP A 32 -7.55 -17.10 27.78
N LEU A 33 -7.26 -17.13 26.47
CA LEU A 33 -5.90 -17.09 25.97
C LEU A 33 -5.32 -15.66 26.10
N PRO A 34 -3.98 -15.54 26.26
CA PRO A 34 -3.33 -14.24 26.20
C PRO A 34 -3.69 -13.45 24.94
N ILE A 35 -3.73 -12.12 25.01
CA ILE A 35 -4.12 -11.24 23.88
C ILE A 35 -3.26 -11.47 22.62
N TRP A 36 -2.04 -11.97 22.79
CA TRP A 36 -1.09 -12.29 21.71
C TRP A 36 -1.23 -13.69 21.14
N ALA A 37 -2.06 -14.56 21.73
CA ALA A 37 -2.22 -15.92 21.26
C ALA A 37 -2.78 -15.95 19.83
N PRO A 38 -2.18 -16.72 18.90
CA PRO A 38 -2.58 -16.72 17.50
C PRO A 38 -4.06 -17.02 17.24
N GLN A 39 -4.69 -17.89 18.05
CA GLN A 39 -6.12 -18.19 17.94
C GLN A 39 -7.00 -17.01 18.33
N ARG A 40 -6.67 -16.32 19.44
CA ARG A 40 -7.39 -15.13 19.87
C ARG A 40 -7.27 -13.99 18.86
N VAL A 41 -6.05 -13.73 18.38
CA VAL A 41 -5.79 -12.74 17.32
C VAL A 41 -6.51 -13.13 16.02
N PHE A 42 -6.54 -14.41 15.67
CA PHE A 42 -7.28 -14.88 14.51
C PHE A 42 -8.76 -14.56 14.60
N VAL A 43 -9.42 -14.85 15.72
CA VAL A 43 -10.85 -14.55 15.93
C VAL A 43 -11.10 -13.04 15.89
N GLN A 44 -10.29 -12.26 16.60
CA GLN A 44 -10.39 -10.78 16.60
C GLN A 44 -10.29 -10.21 15.17
N GLU A 45 -9.31 -10.67 14.39
CA GLU A 45 -9.13 -10.21 13.01
C GLU A 45 -10.24 -10.71 12.06
N VAL A 46 -10.80 -11.90 12.28
CA VAL A 46 -11.97 -12.37 11.52
C VAL A 46 -13.18 -11.49 11.78
N LEU A 47 -13.51 -11.24 13.05
CA LEU A 47 -14.62 -10.37 13.44
C LEU A 47 -14.45 -8.94 12.90
N GLU A 48 -13.21 -8.41 12.93
CA GLU A 48 -12.86 -7.14 12.30
C GLU A 48 -13.22 -7.13 10.81
N ARG A 49 -12.83 -8.18 10.06
CA ARG A 49 -13.14 -8.30 8.62
C ARG A 49 -14.62 -8.50 8.34
N GLU A 50 -15.32 -9.26 9.16
CA GLU A 50 -16.76 -9.46 9.03
C GLU A 50 -17.53 -8.16 9.23
N VAL A 51 -17.12 -7.33 10.20
CA VAL A 51 -17.72 -6.00 10.40
C VAL A 51 -17.47 -5.11 9.18
N ARG A 52 -16.31 -5.18 8.53
CA ARG A 52 -16.04 -4.46 7.27
C ARG A 52 -16.89 -4.95 6.09
N LEU A 53 -17.28 -6.23 6.10
CA LEU A 53 -18.16 -6.86 5.09
C LEU A 53 -19.65 -6.70 5.44
N SER A 54 -19.96 -6.19 6.63
CA SER A 54 -21.30 -6.02 7.16
C SER A 54 -21.44 -4.74 7.98
N TYR A 55 -22.20 -4.78 9.07
CA TYR A 55 -22.25 -3.72 10.07
C TYR A 55 -22.19 -4.34 11.45
N TRP A 56 -21.69 -3.56 12.41
CA TRP A 56 -21.35 -4.03 13.75
C TRP A 56 -22.48 -4.81 14.44
N ASP A 57 -23.71 -4.28 14.43
CA ASP A 57 -24.83 -4.91 15.13
C ASP A 57 -25.20 -6.29 14.55
N LYS A 58 -25.01 -6.51 13.23
CA LYS A 58 -25.24 -7.81 12.60
C LYS A 58 -24.18 -8.84 12.98
N ILE A 59 -22.92 -8.44 13.08
CA ILE A 59 -21.84 -9.36 13.49
C ILE A 59 -21.93 -9.66 14.98
N LYS A 60 -22.36 -8.70 15.80
CA LYS A 60 -22.71 -8.99 17.20
C LYS A 60 -23.81 -10.05 17.29
N GLN A 61 -24.85 -9.95 16.47
CA GLN A 61 -25.92 -10.95 16.43
C GLN A 61 -25.41 -12.34 16.02
N SER A 62 -24.45 -12.43 15.09
CA SER A 62 -23.92 -13.73 14.64
C SER A 62 -23.08 -14.48 15.69
N ILE A 63 -22.68 -13.82 16.79
CA ILE A 63 -21.95 -14.42 17.90
C ILE A 63 -22.78 -14.55 19.19
N GLU A 64 -24.11 -14.41 19.13
CA GLU A 64 -25.00 -14.49 20.30
C GLU A 64 -24.91 -15.83 21.06
N ASN A 65 -24.50 -16.90 20.37
CA ASN A 65 -24.20 -18.22 20.95
C ASN A 65 -22.89 -18.27 21.75
N ALA A 66 -22.03 -17.25 21.65
CA ALA A 66 -20.75 -17.14 22.35
C ALA A 66 -20.52 -15.70 22.85
N PRO A 67 -21.30 -15.23 23.85
CA PRO A 67 -21.26 -13.86 24.34
C PRO A 67 -19.88 -13.43 24.87
N GLU A 68 -19.04 -14.38 25.27
CA GLU A 68 -17.65 -14.17 25.67
C GLU A 68 -16.81 -13.52 24.56
N LEU A 69 -17.14 -13.78 23.29
CA LEU A 69 -16.42 -13.23 22.14
C LEU A 69 -16.80 -11.78 21.83
N GLU A 70 -17.83 -11.21 22.48
CA GLU A 70 -18.22 -9.80 22.28
C GLU A 70 -17.05 -8.84 22.60
N GLU A 71 -16.21 -9.19 23.58
CA GLU A 71 -15.00 -8.43 23.93
C GLU A 71 -13.94 -8.41 22.82
N LEU A 72 -14.02 -9.33 21.86
CA LEU A 72 -13.11 -9.41 20.70
C LEU A 72 -13.65 -8.70 19.46
N LEU A 73 -14.89 -8.18 19.49
CA LEU A 73 -15.41 -7.35 18.41
C LEU A 73 -14.61 -6.05 18.31
N PRO A 74 -14.47 -5.47 17.09
CA PRO A 74 -14.02 -4.10 16.96
C PRO A 74 -14.80 -3.15 17.87
N PRO A 75 -14.16 -2.13 18.44
CA PRO A 75 -14.88 -1.04 19.06
C PRO A 75 -15.87 -0.40 18.08
N LYS A 76 -17.06 -0.02 18.53
CA LYS A 76 -18.00 0.75 17.70
C LYS A 76 -17.31 2.02 17.18
N SER A 77 -17.47 2.29 15.88
CA SER A 77 -16.91 3.47 15.24
C SER A 77 -17.55 4.74 15.81
N VAL A 78 -16.79 5.53 16.55
CA VAL A 78 -17.20 6.85 17.04
C VAL A 78 -16.16 7.86 16.54
N SER A 79 -16.61 8.94 15.89
CA SER A 79 -15.71 10.03 15.49
C SER A 79 -15.16 10.73 16.75
N SER A 80 -13.84 10.89 16.83
CA SER A 80 -13.18 11.54 17.96
C SER A 80 -12.65 12.91 17.55
N PHE A 81 -13.57 13.82 17.22
CA PHE A 81 -13.21 15.18 16.84
C PHE A 81 -12.90 16.05 18.07
N LYS A 82 -11.70 16.66 18.12
CA LYS A 82 -11.14 17.28 19.34
C LYS A 82 -11.17 18.82 19.44
N TYR A 83 -11.53 19.57 18.38
CA TYR A 83 -11.21 21.01 18.29
C TYR A 83 -12.40 21.94 17.99
N SER A 84 -12.90 22.76 18.91
CA SER A 84 -14.16 23.49 18.69
C SER A 84 -14.04 24.82 17.91
N GLU A 85 -13.25 25.80 18.35
CA GLU A 85 -13.42 27.20 17.91
C GLU A 85 -12.75 27.53 16.56
N LEU A 86 -11.42 27.31 16.41
CA LEU A 86 -10.70 27.50 15.13
C LEU A 86 -11.24 26.61 14.00
N SER A 87 -11.83 25.47 14.35
CA SER A 87 -12.44 24.57 13.38
C SER A 87 -13.69 25.17 12.72
N LYS A 88 -14.38 26.10 13.37
CA LYS A 88 -15.69 26.58 12.91
C LYS A 88 -15.54 27.44 11.65
N GLU A 89 -14.67 28.45 11.69
CA GLU A 89 -14.39 29.31 10.54
C GLU A 89 -13.82 28.48 9.38
N PHE A 90 -12.86 27.60 9.66
CA PHE A 90 -12.27 26.73 8.66
C PHE A 90 -13.31 25.80 8.00
N ARG A 91 -14.24 25.22 8.77
CA ARG A 91 -15.36 24.44 8.21
C ARG A 91 -16.26 25.27 7.31
N GLU A 92 -16.55 26.51 7.68
CA GLU A 92 -17.37 27.40 6.88
C GLU A 92 -16.69 27.71 5.54
N MET A 93 -15.37 27.91 5.53
CA MET A 93 -14.61 28.05 4.28
C MET A 93 -14.69 26.79 3.40
N VAL A 94 -14.48 25.61 3.99
CA VAL A 94 -14.52 24.33 3.26
C VAL A 94 -15.93 24.05 2.71
N ARG A 95 -16.97 24.29 3.51
CA ARG A 95 -18.39 24.17 3.11
C ARG A 95 -18.78 25.20 2.06
N GLY A 96 -18.25 26.42 2.17
CA GLY A 96 -18.34 27.49 1.20
C GLY A 96 -17.56 27.24 -0.09
N ARG A 97 -16.86 26.09 -0.19
CA ARG A 97 -16.09 25.65 -1.37
C ARG A 97 -15.02 26.66 -1.79
N LYS A 98 -14.42 27.33 -0.80
CA LYS A 98 -13.24 28.18 -1.01
C LYS A 98 -12.14 27.39 -1.72
N THR A 99 -11.36 28.06 -2.54
CA THR A 99 -10.27 27.43 -3.29
C THR A 99 -9.16 26.97 -2.34
N ALA A 100 -8.36 25.99 -2.77
CA ALA A 100 -7.20 25.55 -2.01
C ALA A 100 -6.20 26.69 -1.74
N GLY A 101 -6.09 27.65 -2.67
CA GLY A 101 -5.27 28.85 -2.50
C GLY A 101 -5.76 29.74 -1.36
N GLU A 102 -7.06 30.10 -1.37
CA GLU A 102 -7.67 30.91 -0.29
C GLU A 102 -7.53 30.24 1.08
N ILE A 103 -7.74 28.92 1.14
CA ILE A 103 -7.57 28.16 2.37
C ILE A 103 -6.10 28.15 2.80
N THR A 104 -5.15 27.97 1.87
CA THR A 104 -3.72 27.98 2.22
C THR A 104 -3.33 29.32 2.83
N SER A 105 -3.71 30.44 2.21
CA SER A 105 -3.39 31.77 2.73
C SER A 105 -3.99 31.99 4.12
N TRP A 106 -5.25 31.59 4.33
CA TRP A 106 -5.88 31.70 5.64
C TRP A 106 -5.17 30.85 6.70
N VAL A 107 -4.75 29.63 6.35
CA VAL A 107 -3.97 28.75 7.23
C VAL A 107 -2.59 29.37 7.55
N GLU A 108 -1.92 29.95 6.56
CA GLU A 108 -0.62 30.62 6.77
C GLU A 108 -0.73 31.83 7.70
N GLU A 109 -1.80 32.61 7.58
CA GLU A 109 -2.03 33.82 8.38
C GLU A 109 -2.50 33.53 9.81
N ASN A 110 -3.46 32.60 9.99
CA ASN A 110 -4.19 32.42 11.25
C ASN A 110 -3.67 31.24 12.08
N ILE A 111 -3.08 30.25 11.42
CA ILE A 111 -2.79 28.94 12.01
C ILE A 111 -1.28 28.82 12.29
N ILE A 112 -0.38 29.26 11.38
CA ILE A 112 1.09 29.21 11.62
C ILE A 112 1.55 30.05 12.82
N GLN A 113 0.83 31.13 13.17
CA GLN A 113 1.17 31.98 14.32
C GLN A 113 0.91 31.32 15.69
N ILE A 114 0.20 30.19 15.75
CA ILE A 114 -0.16 29.46 16.97
C ILE A 114 0.37 28.02 16.83
N HIS A 115 1.44 27.67 17.57
CA HIS A 115 1.97 26.29 17.59
C HIS A 115 0.84 25.24 17.81
N GLY A 116 0.81 24.14 17.03
CA GLY A 116 -0.21 23.06 17.11
C GLY A 116 -1.24 23.02 15.97
N ALA A 117 -1.02 23.85 14.97
CA ALA A 117 -1.93 24.26 13.91
C ALA A 117 -2.29 23.22 12.82
N ILE A 118 -1.38 22.27 12.60
CA ILE A 118 -1.50 21.21 11.58
C ILE A 118 -2.61 20.23 11.95
N GLU A 119 -2.72 19.89 13.23
CA GLU A 119 -3.72 18.95 13.75
C GLU A 119 -5.14 19.46 13.54
N VAL A 120 -5.40 20.76 13.78
CA VAL A 120 -6.72 21.37 13.61
C VAL A 120 -7.17 21.28 12.15
N VAL A 121 -6.29 21.61 11.20
CA VAL A 121 -6.60 21.54 9.77
C VAL A 121 -6.86 20.10 9.34
N ILE A 122 -5.97 19.17 9.70
CA ILE A 122 -6.10 17.75 9.36
C ILE A 122 -7.39 17.19 9.95
N GLN A 123 -7.59 17.26 11.27
CA GLN A 123 -8.77 16.74 11.94
C GLN A 123 -10.06 17.32 11.38
N THR A 124 -10.08 18.61 11.05
CA THR A 124 -11.27 19.23 10.47
C THR A 124 -11.56 18.73 9.06
N LEU A 125 -10.54 18.56 8.20
CA LEU A 125 -10.73 17.99 6.86
C LEU A 125 -11.17 16.52 6.95
N LEU A 126 -10.56 15.72 7.83
CA LEU A 126 -10.95 14.33 8.05
C LEU A 126 -12.40 14.22 8.53
N ASP A 127 -12.80 15.07 9.47
CA ASP A 127 -14.16 15.10 10.00
C ASP A 127 -15.19 15.50 8.92
N ILE A 128 -14.88 16.48 8.07
CA ILE A 128 -15.73 16.84 6.91
C ILE A 128 -15.86 15.66 5.93
N GLY A 129 -14.78 14.89 5.75
CA GLY A 129 -14.75 13.69 4.91
C GLY A 129 -15.35 12.42 5.53
N SER A 130 -15.69 12.44 6.82
CA SER A 130 -15.98 11.24 7.62
C SER A 130 -17.28 10.51 7.25
N LYS A 131 -18.19 11.17 6.52
CA LYS A 131 -19.52 10.63 6.18
C LYS A 131 -19.47 9.37 5.31
N SER A 132 -18.58 9.30 4.34
CA SER A 132 -18.36 8.10 3.51
C SER A 132 -17.02 8.17 2.79
N PHE A 133 -16.57 7.04 2.22
CA PHE A 133 -15.33 7.00 1.43
C PHE A 133 -15.32 8.02 0.28
N THR A 134 -16.46 8.25 -0.37
CA THR A 134 -16.58 9.26 -1.44
C THR A 134 -16.41 10.67 -0.92
N HIS A 135 -16.95 11.00 0.27
CA HIS A 135 -16.74 12.31 0.88
C HIS A 135 -15.28 12.54 1.21
N LEU A 136 -14.61 11.55 1.81
CA LEU A 136 -13.18 11.59 2.08
C LEU A 136 -12.37 11.84 0.80
N ILE A 137 -12.62 11.06 -0.26
CA ILE A 137 -11.97 11.23 -1.56
C ILE A 137 -12.17 12.65 -2.10
N THR A 138 -13.41 13.16 -2.04
CA THR A 138 -13.74 14.51 -2.53
C THR A 138 -12.97 15.60 -1.78
N VAL A 139 -12.84 15.45 -0.46
CA VAL A 139 -12.05 16.38 0.38
C VAL A 139 -10.57 16.30 0.05
N LEU A 140 -10.00 15.10 -0.09
CA LEU A 140 -8.59 14.90 -0.41
C LEU A 140 -8.24 15.40 -1.83
N GLU A 141 -9.09 15.19 -2.82
CA GLU A 141 -8.86 15.69 -4.19
C GLU A 141 -8.86 17.23 -4.25
N ARG A 142 -9.74 17.88 -3.47
CA ARG A 142 -9.86 19.33 -3.47
C ARG A 142 -8.82 20.03 -2.60
N TYR A 143 -8.58 19.49 -1.41
CA TYR A 143 -7.80 20.17 -0.36
C TYR A 143 -6.52 19.42 0.02
N GLY A 144 -6.20 18.29 -0.63
CA GLY A 144 -4.99 17.52 -0.35
C GLY A 144 -3.70 18.33 -0.53
N GLN A 145 -3.69 19.30 -1.46
CA GLN A 145 -2.55 20.22 -1.63
C GLN A 145 -2.33 21.13 -0.42
N VAL A 146 -3.39 21.48 0.32
CA VAL A 146 -3.26 22.23 1.58
C VAL A 146 -2.53 21.37 2.62
N ILE A 147 -2.93 20.09 2.74
CA ILE A 147 -2.28 19.13 3.63
C ILE A 147 -0.81 18.92 3.22
N ALA A 148 -0.54 18.75 1.92
CA ALA A 148 0.82 18.53 1.41
C ALA A 148 1.75 19.73 1.70
N LYS A 149 1.24 20.97 1.65
CA LYS A 149 1.99 22.17 2.03
C LYS A 149 2.31 22.24 3.52
N LEU A 150 1.46 21.67 4.37
CA LEU A 150 1.71 21.57 5.81
C LEU A 150 2.66 20.42 6.16
N CYS A 151 2.71 19.38 5.33
CA CYS A 151 3.49 18.17 5.55
C CYS A 151 4.66 18.06 4.55
N THR A 152 5.55 19.05 4.58
CA THR A 152 6.64 19.20 3.59
C THR A 152 7.74 18.16 3.69
N ASP A 153 7.95 17.60 4.89
CA ASP A 153 8.97 16.59 5.15
C ASP A 153 8.39 15.26 5.66
N GLN A 154 9.23 14.22 5.69
CA GLN A 154 8.84 12.88 6.08
C GLN A 154 8.35 12.79 7.54
N ASN A 155 8.90 13.58 8.46
CA ASN A 155 8.48 13.55 9.87
C ASN A 155 7.07 14.13 10.00
N MET A 156 6.77 15.23 9.31
CA MET A 156 5.43 15.80 9.27
C MET A 156 4.43 14.85 8.59
N GLN A 157 4.86 14.12 7.56
CA GLN A 157 4.03 13.06 6.96
C GLN A 157 3.73 11.93 7.95
N VAL A 158 4.69 11.52 8.78
CA VAL A 158 4.45 10.53 9.85
C VAL A 158 3.44 11.06 10.87
N LEU A 159 3.56 12.33 11.29
CA LEU A 159 2.59 12.98 12.19
C LEU A 159 1.18 13.04 11.58
N LEU A 160 1.06 13.33 10.28
CA LEU A 160 -0.20 13.28 9.55
C LEU A 160 -0.81 11.86 9.60
N ILE A 161 0.00 10.82 9.39
CA ILE A 161 -0.47 9.42 9.45
C ILE A 161 -0.93 9.07 10.87
N ASP A 162 -0.20 9.52 11.90
CA ASP A 162 -0.63 9.37 13.30
C ASP A 162 -1.95 10.07 13.57
N GLU A 163 -2.16 11.27 13.03
CA GLU A 163 -3.40 12.03 13.24
C GLU A 163 -4.60 11.38 12.54
N VAL A 164 -4.39 10.86 11.32
CA VAL A 164 -5.37 10.01 10.61
C VAL A 164 -5.71 8.75 11.42
N SER A 165 -4.68 8.08 11.95
CA SER A 165 -4.81 6.87 12.75
C SER A 165 -5.55 7.13 14.07
N SER A 166 -5.29 8.27 14.70
CA SER A 166 -5.92 8.75 15.93
C SER A 166 -7.39 9.11 15.71
N HIS A 167 -7.70 9.87 14.65
CA HIS A 167 -9.06 10.27 14.30
C HIS A 167 -10.00 9.06 14.12
N TRP A 168 -9.54 8.07 13.36
CA TRP A 168 -10.27 6.82 13.08
C TRP A 168 -9.70 5.61 13.84
N LYS A 169 -9.31 5.78 15.10
CA LYS A 169 -8.78 4.69 15.93
C LYS A 169 -9.72 3.47 16.03
N ASN A 170 -11.03 3.69 16.00
CA ASN A 170 -12.07 2.65 16.02
C ASN A 170 -12.59 2.28 14.61
N ASN A 171 -11.99 2.81 13.54
CA ASN A 171 -12.37 2.52 12.17
C ASN A 171 -11.10 2.25 11.34
N THR A 172 -10.58 1.04 11.50
CA THR A 172 -9.34 0.60 10.86
C THR A 172 -9.44 0.64 9.33
N GLN A 173 -10.63 0.35 8.77
CA GLN A 173 -10.89 0.39 7.33
C GLN A 173 -10.77 1.81 6.78
N MET A 174 -11.40 2.79 7.45
CA MET A 174 -11.30 4.20 7.05
C MET A 174 -9.87 4.72 7.20
N THR A 175 -9.15 4.32 8.26
CA THR A 175 -7.72 4.63 8.41
C THR A 175 -6.93 4.11 7.20
N ALA A 176 -7.07 2.83 6.86
CA ALA A 176 -6.31 2.21 5.78
C ALA A 176 -6.65 2.84 4.42
N ILE A 177 -7.92 3.14 4.15
CA ILE A 177 -8.36 3.81 2.91
C ILE A 177 -7.82 5.24 2.84
N ALA A 178 -7.86 6.00 3.94
CA ALA A 178 -7.36 7.38 3.98
C ALA A 178 -5.87 7.44 3.65
N ILE A 179 -5.06 6.62 4.32
CA ILE A 179 -3.62 6.53 4.08
C ILE A 179 -3.35 6.07 2.63
N ASP A 180 -4.07 5.06 2.14
CA ASP A 180 -3.93 4.57 0.76
C ASP A 180 -4.22 5.67 -0.29
N ARG A 181 -5.26 6.49 -0.06
CA ARG A 181 -5.61 7.62 -0.94
C ARG A 181 -4.62 8.76 -0.83
N MET A 182 -4.20 9.13 0.37
CA MET A 182 -3.17 10.15 0.58
C MET A 182 -1.86 9.78 -0.13
N MET A 183 -1.45 8.52 -0.08
CA MET A 183 -0.29 8.03 -0.84
C MET A 183 -0.53 8.11 -2.35
N GLY A 184 -1.72 7.73 -2.82
CA GLY A 184 -2.10 7.83 -4.23
C GLY A 184 -2.08 9.27 -4.77
N TYR A 185 -2.47 10.24 -3.95
CA TYR A 185 -2.42 11.68 -4.27
C TYR A 185 -1.06 12.33 -3.99
N ARG A 186 -0.03 11.54 -3.60
CA ARG A 186 1.32 12.03 -3.26
C ARG A 186 1.35 13.04 -2.10
N ILE A 187 0.37 12.96 -1.19
CA ILE A 187 0.34 13.75 0.05
C ILE A 187 1.31 13.15 1.08
N ILE A 188 1.40 11.82 1.12
CA ILE A 188 2.37 11.08 1.94
C ILE A 188 3.22 10.15 1.06
N SER A 189 4.46 9.95 1.46
CA SER A 189 5.38 9.01 0.81
C SER A 189 5.24 7.59 1.36
N ASN A 190 5.64 6.61 0.56
CA ASN A 190 5.75 5.21 1.01
C ASN A 190 6.83 5.05 2.11
N LEU A 191 7.88 5.87 2.09
CA LEU A 191 8.88 5.95 3.15
C LEU A 191 8.31 6.44 4.48
N ALA A 192 7.45 7.47 4.46
CA ALA A 192 6.74 7.93 5.66
C ALA A 192 5.85 6.83 6.23
N ILE A 193 5.17 6.04 5.39
CA ILE A 193 4.37 4.90 5.84
C ILE A 193 5.24 3.84 6.50
N VAL A 194 6.42 3.51 5.94
CA VAL A 194 7.37 2.61 6.59
C VAL A 194 7.78 3.17 7.96
N SER A 195 8.24 4.42 8.03
CA SER A 195 8.62 5.03 9.31
C SER A 195 7.50 5.03 10.35
N TRP A 196 6.26 5.30 9.92
CA TRP A 196 5.08 5.25 10.80
C TRP A 196 4.81 3.83 11.31
N VAL A 197 4.84 2.81 10.44
CA VAL A 197 4.61 1.40 10.83
C VAL A 197 5.61 0.95 11.89
N PHE A 198 6.87 1.38 11.78
CA PHE A 198 7.93 1.05 12.75
C PHE A 198 8.13 2.15 13.81
N SER A 199 7.14 3.01 14.04
CA SER A 199 7.16 3.95 15.16
C SER A 199 6.80 3.25 16.47
N LEU A 200 7.17 3.87 17.60
CA LEU A 200 6.92 3.33 18.94
C LEU A 200 5.43 3.07 19.20
N SER A 201 4.53 3.82 18.58
CA SER A 201 3.08 3.65 18.74
C SER A 201 2.56 2.33 18.14
N ASN A 202 3.28 1.77 17.16
CA ASN A 202 2.84 0.59 16.40
C ASN A 202 3.65 -0.67 16.70
N ILE A 203 4.94 -0.54 17.04
CA ILE A 203 5.85 -1.67 17.25
C ILE A 203 5.26 -2.68 18.24
N GLU A 204 4.71 -2.23 19.36
CA GLU A 204 4.16 -3.12 20.40
C GLU A 204 2.93 -3.90 19.95
N GLN A 205 2.30 -3.50 18.84
CA GLN A 205 1.07 -4.08 18.34
C GLN A 205 1.29 -5.14 17.24
N PHE A 206 2.52 -5.40 16.83
CA PHE A 206 2.85 -6.24 15.69
C PHE A 206 2.32 -7.69 15.76
N HIS A 207 2.17 -8.24 16.95
CA HIS A 207 1.61 -9.58 17.15
C HIS A 207 0.12 -9.63 17.45
N VAL A 208 -0.49 -8.52 17.86
CA VAL A 208 -1.91 -8.44 18.24
C VAL A 208 -2.81 -7.79 17.19
N SER A 209 -2.26 -7.06 16.23
CA SER A 209 -3.05 -6.37 15.21
C SER A 209 -2.44 -6.46 13.81
N ASP A 210 -3.29 -6.70 12.81
CA ASP A 210 -2.91 -6.64 11.40
C ASP A 210 -2.94 -5.21 10.83
N ARG A 211 -3.46 -4.22 11.55
CA ARG A 211 -3.63 -2.83 11.07
C ARG A 211 -2.35 -2.21 10.48
N PRO A 212 -1.20 -2.15 11.18
CA PRO A 212 0.01 -1.56 10.61
C PRO A 212 0.50 -2.37 9.40
N TRP A 213 0.33 -3.70 9.44
CA TRP A 213 0.76 -4.59 8.37
C TRP A 213 -0.12 -4.50 7.12
N GLU A 214 -1.43 -4.28 7.26
CA GLU A 214 -2.35 -4.03 6.15
C GLU A 214 -1.96 -2.76 5.41
N ILE A 215 -1.72 -1.67 6.15
CA ILE A 215 -1.29 -0.39 5.59
C ILE A 215 0.07 -0.54 4.87
N LEU A 216 1.03 -1.21 5.50
CA LEU A 216 2.34 -1.46 4.88
C LEU A 216 2.21 -2.29 3.61
N ARG A 217 1.43 -3.37 3.63
CA ARG A 217 1.18 -4.22 2.44
C ARG A 217 0.51 -3.41 1.33
N ASN A 218 -0.44 -2.53 1.64
CA ASN A 218 -1.08 -1.68 0.63
C ASN A 218 -0.06 -0.73 -0.03
N ALA A 219 0.84 -0.14 0.76
CA ALA A 219 1.90 0.74 0.26
C ALA A 219 2.89 0.02 -0.68
N ILE A 220 3.36 -1.16 -0.27
CA ILE A 220 4.30 -1.96 -1.07
C ILE A 220 3.59 -2.50 -2.32
N ASN A 221 2.37 -3.04 -2.20
CA ASN A 221 1.59 -3.53 -3.34
C ASN A 221 1.35 -2.43 -4.37
N LYS A 222 1.00 -1.21 -3.95
CA LYS A 222 0.76 -0.10 -4.90
C LYS A 222 2.04 0.30 -5.62
N THR A 223 3.18 0.31 -4.92
CA THR A 223 4.49 0.59 -5.53
C THR A 223 4.88 -0.51 -6.53
N TYR A 224 4.71 -1.77 -6.14
CA TYR A 224 4.95 -2.95 -6.99
C TYR A 224 4.05 -2.95 -8.24
N ASN A 225 2.75 -2.73 -8.07
CA ASN A 225 1.79 -2.75 -9.19
C ASN A 225 2.12 -1.65 -10.21
N ARG A 226 2.51 -0.45 -9.76
CA ARG A 226 2.95 0.63 -10.66
C ARG A 226 4.15 0.19 -11.52
N ILE A 227 5.13 -0.50 -10.92
CA ILE A 227 6.30 -1.01 -11.64
C ILE A 227 5.91 -2.12 -12.62
N ALA A 228 5.04 -3.04 -12.19
CA ALA A 228 4.54 -4.12 -13.03
C ALA A 228 3.78 -3.60 -14.25
N ASP A 229 2.92 -2.59 -14.06
CA ASP A 229 2.17 -1.93 -15.13
C ASP A 229 3.12 -1.22 -16.10
N LEU A 230 4.11 -0.46 -15.60
CA LEU A 230 5.12 0.19 -16.44
C LEU A 230 5.91 -0.84 -17.28
N ARG A 231 6.34 -1.96 -16.68
CA ARG A 231 7.03 -3.04 -17.40
C ARG A 231 6.16 -3.63 -18.51
N LYS A 232 4.86 -3.83 -18.26
CA LYS A 232 3.90 -4.35 -19.25
C LYS A 232 3.66 -3.37 -20.39
N GLU A 233 3.53 -2.08 -20.09
CA GLU A 233 3.40 -1.02 -21.09
C GLU A 233 4.66 -0.92 -21.97
N ILE A 234 5.85 -0.93 -21.35
CA ILE A 234 7.14 -0.93 -22.05
C ILE A 234 7.26 -2.15 -22.99
N GLN A 235 6.88 -3.34 -22.52
CA GLN A 235 6.91 -4.55 -23.36
C GLN A 235 5.96 -4.43 -24.56
N THR A 236 4.80 -3.78 -24.37
CA THR A 236 3.83 -3.55 -25.44
C THR A 236 4.37 -2.55 -26.48
N LEU A 237 4.97 -1.46 -26.02
CA LEU A 237 5.59 -0.45 -26.89
C LEU A 237 6.77 -1.04 -27.68
N LYS A 238 7.64 -1.84 -27.03
CA LYS A 238 8.74 -2.55 -27.72
C LYS A 238 8.24 -3.45 -28.85
N LYS A 239 7.12 -4.15 -28.66
CA LYS A 239 6.49 -4.95 -29.73
C LYS A 239 5.97 -4.07 -30.86
N SER A 240 5.37 -2.91 -30.54
CA SER A 240 4.89 -1.94 -31.55
C SER A 240 6.04 -1.41 -32.41
N VAL A 241 7.15 -1.02 -31.78
CA VAL A 241 8.37 -0.57 -32.48
C VAL A 241 8.89 -1.65 -33.43
N LEU A 242 9.01 -2.90 -32.96
CA LEU A 242 9.48 -4.01 -33.80
C LEU A 242 8.55 -4.29 -35.00
N LEU A 243 7.24 -4.16 -34.83
CA LEU A 243 6.29 -4.33 -35.93
C LEU A 243 6.40 -3.21 -36.96
N ALA A 244 6.57 -1.96 -36.51
CA ALA A 244 6.77 -0.81 -37.38
C ALA A 244 8.09 -0.92 -38.17
N GLU A 245 9.19 -1.25 -37.50
CA GLU A 245 10.49 -1.52 -38.13
C GLU A 245 10.40 -2.63 -39.19
N LYS A 246 9.63 -3.68 -38.92
CA LYS A 246 9.43 -4.78 -39.88
C LYS A 246 8.68 -4.31 -41.13
N ALA A 247 7.62 -3.51 -40.97
CA ALA A 247 6.86 -2.96 -42.09
C ALA A 247 7.71 -2.04 -42.97
N LEU A 248 8.59 -1.24 -42.35
CA LEU A 248 9.57 -0.40 -43.05
C LEU A 248 10.56 -1.23 -43.85
N LYS A 249 11.18 -2.26 -43.22
CA LYS A 249 12.11 -3.17 -43.91
C LYS A 249 11.45 -3.94 -45.04
N GLU A 250 10.18 -4.33 -44.90
CA GLU A 250 9.42 -4.99 -45.97
C GLU A 250 9.21 -4.06 -47.17
N PHE A 251 8.99 -2.76 -46.94
CA PHE A 251 8.90 -1.77 -48.00
C PHE A 251 10.27 -1.50 -48.65
N GLU A 252 11.32 -1.30 -47.85
CA GLU A 252 12.69 -1.09 -48.38
C GLU A 252 13.14 -2.28 -49.24
N ALA A 253 12.90 -3.51 -48.78
CA ALA A 253 13.25 -4.72 -49.55
C ALA A 253 12.44 -4.85 -50.85
N ALA A 254 11.19 -4.39 -50.87
CA ALA A 254 10.36 -4.30 -52.08
C ALA A 254 10.86 -3.23 -53.05
N GLU A 255 11.32 -2.09 -52.53
CA GLU A 255 11.87 -0.97 -53.32
C GLU A 255 13.23 -1.34 -53.95
N THR A 256 14.15 -1.96 -53.21
CA THR A 256 15.46 -2.37 -53.76
C THR A 256 15.33 -3.43 -54.87
N ARG A 257 14.30 -4.30 -54.81
CA ARG A 257 14.02 -5.27 -55.89
C ARG A 257 13.58 -4.62 -57.19
N LEU A 258 13.11 -3.36 -57.16
CA LEU A 258 12.81 -2.57 -58.35
C LEU A 258 14.04 -1.83 -58.89
N GLU A 259 15.03 -1.51 -58.05
CA GLU A 259 16.24 -0.78 -58.45
C GLU A 259 17.29 -1.67 -59.15
N VAL A 260 17.31 -2.98 -58.86
CA VAL A 260 18.15 -3.95 -59.59
C VAL A 260 17.49 -4.31 -60.93
N VAL A 261 17.71 -3.49 -61.97
CA VAL A 261 17.38 -3.85 -63.36
C VAL A 261 18.56 -3.50 -64.27
N ASP A 262 19.43 -4.50 -64.48
CA ASP A 262 20.52 -4.51 -65.47
C ASP A 262 20.39 -5.78 -66.36
N GLY A 263 19.24 -5.91 -67.04
CA GLY A 263 19.14 -6.68 -68.29
C GLY A 263 18.62 -8.14 -68.28
N GLN A 264 18.13 -8.72 -67.17
CA GLN A 264 17.42 -10.03 -67.22
C GLN A 264 16.11 -10.04 -66.42
N PRO A 265 15.06 -10.77 -66.88
CA PRO A 265 13.70 -10.60 -66.39
C PRO A 265 13.51 -11.33 -65.06
N VAL A 266 13.42 -10.57 -63.96
CA VAL A 266 12.84 -11.05 -62.71
C VAL A 266 11.49 -10.37 -62.53
N GLN A 267 10.48 -11.10 -62.05
CA GLN A 267 9.10 -10.63 -61.88
C GLN A 267 9.05 -9.28 -61.15
N ALA A 268 8.87 -8.19 -61.90
CA ALA A 268 8.72 -6.84 -61.35
C ALA A 268 7.54 -6.82 -60.37
N GLU A 269 7.75 -6.30 -59.16
CA GLU A 269 6.64 -6.10 -58.22
C GLU A 269 5.59 -5.17 -58.82
N LYS A 270 4.31 -5.53 -58.67
CA LYS A 270 3.20 -4.78 -59.28
C LYS A 270 3.18 -3.35 -58.74
N PRO A 271 3.13 -2.29 -59.58
CA PRO A 271 3.20 -0.89 -59.13
C PRO A 271 2.15 -0.50 -58.07
N GLY A 272 0.93 -1.07 -58.17
CA GLY A 272 -0.13 -0.85 -57.18
C GLY A 272 0.17 -1.44 -55.80
N ARG A 273 0.93 -2.54 -55.72
CA ARG A 273 1.38 -3.13 -54.45
C ARG A 273 2.43 -2.24 -53.80
N LEU A 274 3.39 -1.73 -54.58
CA LEU A 274 4.44 -0.84 -54.07
C LEU A 274 3.86 0.46 -53.50
N LYS A 275 2.92 1.11 -54.22
CA LYS A 275 2.26 2.32 -53.72
C LYS A 275 1.53 2.08 -52.39
N ARG A 276 0.94 0.90 -52.23
CA ARG A 276 0.28 0.49 -50.98
C ARG A 276 1.28 0.24 -49.86
N LEU A 277 2.38 -0.45 -50.14
CA LEU A 277 3.47 -0.67 -49.18
C LEU A 277 4.10 0.66 -48.75
N LYS A 278 4.28 1.61 -49.67
CA LYS A 278 4.76 2.96 -49.35
C LYS A 278 3.86 3.69 -48.36
N GLY A 279 2.55 3.70 -48.59
CA GLY A 279 1.61 4.32 -47.65
C GLY A 279 1.58 3.61 -46.28
N TYR A 280 1.77 2.29 -46.25
CA TYR A 280 1.93 1.55 -44.99
C TYR A 280 3.25 1.84 -44.30
N ALA A 281 4.34 2.01 -45.05
CA ALA A 281 5.66 2.35 -44.51
C ALA A 281 5.70 3.77 -43.96
N GLU A 282 5.10 4.75 -44.65
CA GLU A 282 4.96 6.13 -44.17
C GLU A 282 4.20 6.15 -42.84
N LYS A 283 3.04 5.47 -42.76
CA LYS A 283 2.31 5.35 -41.51
C LYS A 283 3.10 4.61 -40.42
N ALA A 284 3.76 3.50 -40.78
CA ALA A 284 4.57 2.74 -39.84
C ALA A 284 5.73 3.57 -39.29
N LYS A 285 6.32 4.47 -40.09
CA LYS A 285 7.35 5.40 -39.65
C LYS A 285 6.84 6.37 -38.58
N ASP A 286 5.67 6.97 -38.82
CA ASP A 286 5.05 7.87 -37.84
C ASP A 286 4.69 7.12 -36.55
N ASP A 287 4.12 5.92 -36.67
CA ASP A 287 3.81 5.03 -35.55
C ASP A 287 5.09 4.60 -34.78
N GLU A 288 6.20 4.36 -35.49
CA GLU A 288 7.50 4.03 -34.89
C GLU A 288 8.04 5.19 -34.06
N ILE A 289 8.05 6.41 -34.61
CA ILE A 289 8.54 7.60 -33.92
C ILE A 289 7.73 7.82 -32.64
N ALA A 290 6.39 7.83 -32.75
CA ALA A 290 5.51 8.00 -31.59
C ALA A 290 5.70 6.89 -30.53
N ALA A 291 5.87 5.64 -30.97
CA ALA A 291 6.11 4.52 -30.06
C ALA A 291 7.48 4.60 -29.36
N ARG A 292 8.52 5.10 -30.05
CA ARG A 292 9.85 5.31 -29.46
C ARG A 292 9.85 6.44 -28.43
N GLU A 293 9.21 7.57 -28.74
CA GLU A 293 9.07 8.68 -27.78
C GLU A 293 8.30 8.24 -26.52
N ALA A 294 7.20 7.50 -26.71
CA ALA A 294 6.45 6.93 -25.59
C ALA A 294 7.28 5.92 -24.80
N LEU A 295 8.10 5.10 -25.47
CA LEU A 295 8.98 4.12 -24.84
C LEU A 295 10.02 4.81 -23.96
N GLU A 296 10.69 5.85 -24.48
CA GLU A 296 11.67 6.64 -23.73
C GLU A 296 11.05 7.28 -22.48
N ALA A 297 9.88 7.89 -22.61
CA ALA A 297 9.15 8.48 -21.48
C ALA A 297 8.79 7.44 -20.41
N LYS A 298 8.37 6.23 -20.84
CA LYS A 298 8.02 5.14 -19.92
C LYS A 298 9.25 4.50 -19.27
N ASP A 299 10.35 4.35 -20.00
CA ASP A 299 11.63 3.87 -19.44
C ASP A 299 12.15 4.85 -18.37
N ALA A 300 12.04 6.16 -18.60
CA ALA A 300 12.40 7.18 -17.60
C ALA A 300 11.47 7.16 -16.36
N LEU A 301 10.18 6.85 -16.53
CA LEU A 301 9.25 6.63 -15.42
C LEU A 301 9.58 5.35 -14.64
N LEU A 302 9.94 4.28 -15.34
CA LEU A 302 10.34 3.02 -14.73
C LEU A 302 11.64 3.18 -13.93
N ALA A 303 12.66 3.85 -14.48
CA ALA A 303 13.91 4.11 -13.79
C ALA A 303 13.69 4.84 -12.46
N ARG A 304 12.86 5.90 -12.46
CA ARG A 304 12.48 6.62 -11.23
C ARG A 304 11.72 5.73 -10.25
N ALA A 305 10.77 4.94 -10.73
CA ALA A 305 10.00 4.03 -9.88
C ALA A 305 10.88 2.94 -9.25
N LEU A 306 11.89 2.43 -9.97
CA LEU A 306 12.84 1.46 -9.45
C LEU A 306 13.74 2.06 -8.36
N GLU A 307 14.17 3.31 -8.50
CA GLU A 307 14.96 3.99 -7.45
C GLU A 307 14.12 4.29 -6.19
N GLU A 308 12.86 4.75 -6.37
CA GLU A 308 11.90 4.89 -5.27
C GLU A 308 11.69 3.54 -4.55
N ASN A 309 11.59 2.45 -5.31
CA ASN A 309 11.38 1.10 -4.80
C ASN A 309 12.60 0.52 -4.09
N LYS A 310 13.81 0.79 -4.59
CA LYS A 310 15.07 0.49 -3.90
C LYS A 310 15.11 1.17 -2.54
N SER A 311 14.87 2.47 -2.51
CA SER A 311 14.83 3.27 -1.27
C SER A 311 13.80 2.72 -0.28
N LEU A 312 12.62 2.34 -0.78
CA LEU A 312 11.56 1.72 0.02
C LEU A 312 12.01 0.41 0.67
N PHE A 313 12.56 -0.53 -0.10
CA PHE A 313 12.98 -1.83 0.45
C PHE A 313 14.17 -1.70 1.40
N VAL A 314 15.15 -0.85 1.08
CA VAL A 314 16.28 -0.58 2.00
C VAL A 314 15.76 0.00 3.33
N SER A 315 14.86 0.99 3.28
CA SER A 315 14.23 1.55 4.49
C SER A 315 13.45 0.49 5.27
N LEU A 316 12.63 -0.30 4.59
CA LEU A 316 11.83 -1.38 5.20
C LEU A 316 12.70 -2.40 5.96
N TYR A 317 13.74 -2.92 5.32
CA TYR A 317 14.60 -3.91 5.96
C TYR A 317 15.48 -3.29 7.06
N LYS A 318 15.92 -2.03 6.92
CA LYS A 318 16.58 -1.31 8.02
C LYS A 318 15.66 -1.19 9.23
N SER A 319 14.40 -0.80 9.02
CA SER A 319 13.43 -0.72 10.10
C SER A 319 13.18 -2.07 10.77
N PHE A 320 13.05 -3.16 9.99
CA PHE A 320 13.00 -4.51 10.55
C PHE A 320 14.24 -4.86 11.37
N ALA A 321 15.44 -4.58 10.84
CA ALA A 321 16.68 -4.90 11.52
C ALA A 321 16.84 -4.14 12.84
N ASN A 322 16.47 -2.86 12.86
CA ASN A 322 16.51 -2.04 14.07
C ASN A 322 15.60 -2.62 15.16
N VAL A 323 14.31 -2.83 14.86
CA VAL A 323 13.35 -3.31 15.87
C VAL A 323 13.64 -4.74 16.35
N LEU A 324 14.19 -5.59 15.47
CA LEU A 324 14.57 -6.95 15.84
C LEU A 324 15.85 -6.95 16.69
N THR A 325 16.86 -6.14 16.34
CA THR A 325 18.12 -6.08 17.11
C THR A 325 17.90 -5.57 18.52
N GLU A 326 16.96 -4.63 18.72
CA GLU A 326 16.61 -4.10 20.04
C GLU A 326 15.84 -5.09 20.92
N ARG A 327 15.12 -6.06 20.33
CA ARG A 327 14.15 -6.91 21.04
C ARG A 327 14.45 -8.41 21.02
N LEU A 328 15.42 -8.88 20.23
CA LEU A 328 15.84 -10.28 20.22
C LEU A 328 16.60 -10.61 21.52
N PRO A 329 16.23 -11.69 22.24
CA PRO A 329 17.02 -12.14 23.38
C PRO A 329 18.46 -12.47 22.94
N PRO A 330 19.49 -12.21 23.76
CA PRO A 330 20.80 -12.79 23.53
C PRO A 330 20.67 -14.32 23.49
N VAL A 331 21.30 -14.95 22.50
CA VAL A 331 21.22 -16.37 22.14
C VAL A 331 21.47 -17.28 23.34
N SER A 332 20.44 -17.57 24.12
CA SER A 332 20.41 -18.57 25.19
C SER A 332 19.01 -18.60 25.78
N MET A 333 18.15 -19.46 25.26
CA MET A 333 17.11 -20.08 26.11
C MET A 333 16.64 -21.37 25.45
N GLU A 334 17.02 -22.48 26.08
CA GLU A 334 16.44 -23.81 25.85
C GLU A 334 14.93 -23.74 26.08
N MET A 335 14.15 -24.33 25.17
CA MET A 335 12.70 -24.40 25.30
C MET A 335 12.35 -25.43 26.37
N ASP A 336 11.95 -24.97 27.54
CA ASP A 336 11.34 -25.82 28.57
C ASP A 336 9.97 -26.30 28.07
N HIS A 337 9.91 -27.58 27.70
CA HIS A 337 8.69 -28.25 27.28
C HIS A 337 7.95 -28.77 28.51
N ASP A 338 7.28 -27.88 29.25
CA ASP A 338 6.28 -28.29 30.22
C ASP A 338 5.14 -27.28 30.33
N ASN A 339 4.02 -27.56 29.65
CA ASN A 339 2.70 -27.51 30.28
C ASN A 339 1.60 -28.04 29.36
N ARG A 340 0.88 -29.06 29.85
CA ARG A 340 -0.38 -29.53 29.28
C ARG A 340 -1.47 -28.54 29.74
N ASN A 341 -2.14 -27.88 28.79
CA ASN A 341 -3.28 -26.94 28.93
C ASN A 341 -3.02 -25.43 29.06
N GLY A 342 -1.98 -24.86 28.43
CA GLY A 342 -1.88 -23.41 28.28
C GLY A 342 -1.02 -22.99 27.09
N TYR A 343 -1.35 -21.85 26.48
CA TYR A 343 -0.47 -21.21 25.50
C TYR A 343 0.84 -20.80 26.19
N SER A 344 1.93 -21.51 25.89
CA SER A 344 3.19 -21.43 26.66
C SER A 344 4.18 -20.38 26.14
N ILE A 345 3.91 -19.75 25.00
CA ILE A 345 4.81 -18.77 24.37
C ILE A 345 4.62 -17.41 25.04
N LYS A 346 5.72 -16.82 25.52
CA LYS A 346 5.71 -15.47 26.11
C LYS A 346 5.40 -14.42 25.04
N GLU A 347 4.88 -13.27 25.46
CA GLU A 347 4.50 -12.20 24.53
C GLU A 347 5.65 -11.76 23.63
N GLN A 348 6.84 -11.55 24.20
CA GLN A 348 8.02 -11.13 23.44
C GLN A 348 8.42 -12.15 22.37
N ASP A 349 8.38 -13.45 22.70
CA ASP A 349 8.67 -14.51 21.73
C ASP A 349 7.64 -14.51 20.60
N GLN A 350 6.36 -14.32 20.93
CA GLN A 350 5.29 -14.23 19.94
C GLN A 350 5.41 -12.96 19.08
N TRP A 351 5.84 -11.84 19.65
CA TRP A 351 6.19 -10.61 18.93
C TRP A 351 7.31 -10.86 17.93
N CYS A 352 8.39 -11.54 18.35
CA CYS A 352 9.51 -11.90 17.47
C CYS A 352 9.06 -12.82 16.33
N LEU A 353 8.30 -13.89 16.64
CA LEU A 353 7.77 -14.83 15.63
C LEU A 353 6.85 -14.13 14.61
N CYS A 354 6.02 -13.19 15.05
CA CYS A 354 5.20 -12.36 14.17
C CYS A 354 6.06 -11.50 13.25
N THR A 355 6.98 -10.74 13.83
CA THR A 355 7.82 -9.79 13.09
C THR A 355 8.70 -10.50 12.06
N LEU A 356 9.41 -11.56 12.44
CA LEU A 356 10.18 -12.42 11.51
C LEU A 356 9.28 -13.08 10.47
N GLY A 357 8.07 -13.48 10.87
CA GLY A 357 7.07 -14.00 9.96
C GLY A 357 6.65 -13.00 8.87
N TYR A 358 6.63 -11.70 9.16
CA TYR A 358 6.41 -10.65 8.17
C TYR A 358 7.65 -10.38 7.32
N VAL A 359 8.87 -10.38 7.89
CA VAL A 359 10.13 -10.33 7.11
C VAL A 359 10.11 -11.41 6.03
N LYS A 360 9.88 -12.67 6.43
CA LYS A 360 9.79 -13.81 5.50
C LYS A 360 8.69 -13.64 4.46
N ALA A 361 7.52 -13.15 4.86
CA ALA A 361 6.40 -12.92 3.93
C ALA A 361 6.75 -11.86 2.88
N PHE A 362 7.31 -10.71 3.28
CA PHE A 362 7.71 -9.65 2.36
C PHE A 362 8.84 -10.09 1.44
N SER A 363 9.89 -10.74 1.97
CA SER A 363 10.99 -11.27 1.14
C SER A 363 10.51 -12.27 0.10
N ARG A 364 9.55 -13.13 0.46
CA ARG A 364 8.98 -14.12 -0.46
C ARG A 364 8.07 -13.49 -1.50
N GLN A 365 7.16 -12.62 -1.08
CA GLN A 365 6.14 -12.03 -1.96
C GLN A 365 6.75 -11.07 -2.98
N TYR A 366 7.77 -10.32 -2.58
CA TYR A 366 8.40 -9.30 -3.43
C TYR A 366 9.84 -9.67 -3.84
N ALA A 367 10.15 -10.97 -3.88
CA ALA A 367 11.50 -11.47 -4.17
C ALA A 367 12.11 -10.86 -5.43
N THR A 368 11.33 -10.69 -6.51
CA THR A 368 11.81 -10.10 -7.78
C THR A 368 12.24 -8.64 -7.65
N GLU A 369 11.67 -7.92 -6.68
CA GLU A 369 12.01 -6.51 -6.42
C GLU A 369 13.08 -6.36 -5.34
N VAL A 370 13.21 -7.33 -4.43
CA VAL A 370 14.21 -7.32 -3.35
C VAL A 370 15.57 -7.81 -3.86
N TRP A 371 15.57 -8.85 -4.70
CA TRP A 371 16.80 -9.51 -5.19
C TRP A 371 17.81 -8.57 -5.86
N PRO A 372 17.40 -7.60 -6.71
CA PRO A 372 18.33 -6.65 -7.32
C PRO A 372 19.07 -5.75 -6.32
N HIS A 373 18.66 -5.73 -5.05
CA HIS A 373 19.21 -4.89 -4.00
C HIS A 373 19.89 -5.69 -2.89
N LEU A 374 20.08 -6.99 -3.10
CA LEU A 374 20.61 -7.88 -2.06
C LEU A 374 22.00 -7.46 -1.57
N GLU A 375 22.90 -7.04 -2.46
CA GLU A 375 24.23 -6.55 -2.07
C GLU A 375 24.17 -5.33 -1.14
N THR A 376 23.29 -4.36 -1.46
CA THR A 376 23.05 -3.19 -0.61
C THR A 376 22.45 -3.60 0.73
N LEU A 377 21.49 -4.53 0.73
CA LEU A 377 20.89 -5.04 1.96
C LEU A 377 21.90 -5.82 2.81
N GLU A 378 22.80 -6.59 2.20
CA GLU A 378 23.86 -7.30 2.92
C GLU A 378 24.86 -6.35 3.56
N ALA A 379 25.24 -5.28 2.87
CA ALA A 379 26.19 -4.30 3.37
C ALA A 379 25.59 -3.37 4.44
N GLU A 380 24.34 -2.95 4.27
CA GLU A 380 23.73 -1.89 5.09
C GLU A 380 22.75 -2.39 6.15
N VAL A 381 22.26 -3.64 6.05
CA VAL A 381 21.12 -4.12 6.85
C VAL A 381 21.37 -5.45 7.52
N PHE A 382 21.82 -6.47 6.78
CA PHE A 382 21.94 -7.84 7.28
C PHE A 382 23.26 -8.08 8.03
N HIS A 383 23.48 -7.32 9.11
CA HIS A 383 24.51 -7.59 10.12
C HIS A 383 24.36 -9.04 10.66
N PRO A 384 25.44 -9.73 11.10
CA PRO A 384 25.40 -11.12 11.56
C PRO A 384 24.28 -11.53 12.54
N LEU A 385 23.75 -10.58 13.33
CA LEU A 385 22.62 -10.81 14.24
C LEU A 385 21.29 -11.01 13.49
N PHE A 386 21.06 -10.28 12.40
CA PHE A 386 19.87 -10.44 11.56
C PHE A 386 19.89 -11.74 10.76
N ARG A 387 21.08 -12.24 10.38
CA ARG A 387 21.23 -13.52 9.66
C ARG A 387 20.98 -14.75 10.55
N LYS A 388 21.02 -14.59 11.87
CA LYS A 388 20.84 -15.68 12.85
C LYS A 388 19.41 -15.79 13.41
N ALA A 389 18.63 -14.71 13.33
CA ALA A 389 17.21 -14.66 13.66
C ALA A 389 16.36 -15.06 12.45
#